data_AF-A0A4Y2V0V5-F1
#
_entry.id   AF-A0A4Y2V0V5-F1
#
_cell.length_a   1.000
_cell.length_b   1.000
_cell.length_c   1.000
_cell.angle_alpha   90.00
_cell.angle_beta   90.00
_cell.angle_gamma   90.00
#
_symmetry.space_group_name_H-M   'P 1'
#
loop_
_entity.id
_entity.type
_entity.pdbx_description
1 polymer ?
#
loop_
_entity_poly.entity_id
_entity_poly.type
_entity_poly.pdbx_seq_one_letter_code
_entity_poly.pdbx_strand_id
1 'polypeptide(L)'
;MSKRVFLNLEQSIEILRQYENGKSARKLAELFYCGRTQINKIIKEKDLILKEYEDFKFRGVKRMRHEKYVDINEAVLEWFKTVRAKKIPVS
;
A
#
# COMPACT_ATOMS: atom_id res chain seq x y z
N MET A 1 0.94 -20.33 -16.44
CA MET A 1 1.05 -18.93 -15.96
C MET A 1 1.26 -18.95 -14.45
N SER A 2 2.36 -18.40 -13.94
CA SER A 2 2.55 -18.28 -12.48
C SER A 2 1.54 -17.26 -11.92
N LYS A 3 0.83 -17.62 -10.86
CA LYS A 3 -0.12 -16.72 -10.18
C LYS A 3 0.68 -15.56 -9.59
N ARG A 4 0.38 -14.32 -9.98
CA ARG A 4 1.05 -13.13 -9.42
C ARG A 4 0.77 -13.06 -7.91
N VAL A 5 1.82 -13.19 -7.11
CA VAL A 5 1.74 -13.02 -5.66
C VAL A 5 1.77 -11.55 -5.31
N PHE A 6 0.83 -11.17 -4.46
CA PHE A 6 0.67 -9.81 -4.00
C PHE A 6 1.18 -9.72 -2.56
N LEU A 7 2.03 -8.72 -2.29
CA LEU A 7 2.56 -8.46 -0.95
C LEU A 7 1.94 -7.16 -0.44
N ASN A 8 1.29 -7.22 0.72
CA ASN A 8 0.76 -6.03 1.38
C ASN A 8 1.88 -5.23 2.06
N LEU A 9 1.53 -4.07 2.62
CA LEU A 9 2.50 -3.18 3.24
C LEU A 9 3.22 -3.85 4.42
N GLU A 10 2.48 -4.59 5.25
CA GLU A 10 3.02 -5.32 6.40
C GLU A 10 4.01 -6.42 5.99
N GLN A 11 3.69 -7.21 4.96
CA GLN A 11 4.60 -8.20 4.39
C GLN A 11 5.85 -7.54 3.79
N SER A 12 5.71 -6.37 3.18
CA SER A 12 6.84 -5.62 2.62
C SER A 12 7.78 -5.12 3.71
N ILE A 13 7.25 -4.65 4.85
CA ILE A 13 8.03 -4.28 6.04
C ILE A 13 8.73 -5.50 6.63
N GLU A 14 8.03 -6.64 6.73
CA GLU A 14 8.64 -7.87 7.25
C GLU A 14 9.78 -8.37 6.35
N ILE A 15 9.63 -8.25 5.02
CA ILE A 15 10.72 -8.52 4.06
C ILE A 15 11.94 -7.61 4.34
N LEU A 16 11.72 -6.31 4.56
CA LEU A 16 12.79 -5.37 4.85
C LEU A 16 13.52 -5.71 6.16
N ARG A 17 12.77 -6.01 7.23
CA ARG A 17 13.34 -6.45 8.51
C ARG A 17 14.19 -7.71 8.38
N GLN A 18 13.69 -8.71 7.65
CA GLN A 18 14.43 -9.95 7.45
C GLN A 18 15.66 -9.77 6.55
N TYR A 19 15.59 -8.85 5.59
CA TYR A 19 16.73 -8.49 4.75
C TYR A 19 17.83 -7.79 5.56
N GLU A 20 17.46 -6.85 6.44
CA GLU A 20 18.40 -6.19 7.38
C GLU A 20 19.04 -7.18 8.36
N ASN A 21 18.30 -8.21 8.78
CA ASN A 21 18.82 -9.33 9.56
C ASN A 21 19.72 -10.29 8.77
N GLY A 22 20.10 -9.95 7.52
CA GLY A 22 21.07 -10.68 6.71
C GLY A 22 20.51 -11.78 5.82
N LYS A 23 19.18 -11.92 5.68
CA LYS A 23 18.61 -12.88 4.72
C LYS A 23 18.82 -12.38 3.29
N SER A 24 19.23 -13.29 2.41
CA SER A 24 19.39 -12.97 0.99
C SER A 24 18.04 -12.78 0.28
N ALA A 25 18.02 -11.92 -0.75
CA ALA A 25 16.84 -11.69 -1.58
C ALA A 25 16.29 -12.99 -2.22
N ARG A 26 17.15 -13.98 -2.47
CA ARG A 26 16.73 -15.30 -2.95
C ARG A 26 15.92 -16.04 -1.88
N LYS A 27 16.41 -16.07 -0.64
CA LYS A 27 15.73 -16.77 0.45
C LYS A 27 14.38 -16.11 0.78
N LEU A 28 14.31 -14.79 0.68
CA LEU A 28 13.07 -14.03 0.86
C LEU A 28 12.06 -14.32 -0.26
N ALA A 29 12.52 -14.42 -1.51
CA ALA A 29 11.64 -14.78 -2.63
C ALA A 29 10.97 -16.15 -2.43
N GLU A 30 11.72 -17.13 -1.93
CA GLU A 30 11.21 -18.46 -1.56
C GLU A 30 10.22 -18.38 -0.39
N LEU A 31 10.55 -17.66 0.68
CA LEU A 31 9.74 -17.57 1.90
C LEU A 31 8.39 -16.88 1.67
N PHE A 32 8.37 -15.86 0.82
CA PHE A 32 7.18 -15.08 0.48
C PHE A 32 6.51 -15.53 -0.83
N TYR A 33 6.96 -16.64 -1.41
CA TYR A 33 6.44 -17.21 -2.66
C TYR A 33 6.35 -16.19 -3.81
N CYS A 34 7.29 -15.26 -3.90
CA CYS A 34 7.26 -14.16 -4.85
C CYS A 34 8.51 -14.12 -5.74
N GLY A 35 8.49 -13.26 -6.76
CA GLY A 35 9.63 -13.13 -7.67
C GLY A 35 10.79 -12.38 -7.02
N ARG A 36 12.04 -12.77 -7.32
CA ARG A 36 13.24 -12.02 -6.89
C ARG A 36 13.20 -10.55 -7.29
N THR A 37 12.67 -10.24 -8.47
CA THR A 37 12.52 -8.86 -8.95
C THR A 37 11.59 -8.04 -8.04
N GLN A 38 10.56 -8.67 -7.48
CA GLN A 38 9.63 -8.01 -6.56
C GLN A 38 10.31 -7.72 -5.22
N ILE A 39 11.10 -8.66 -4.68
CA ILE A 39 11.91 -8.44 -3.49
C ILE A 39 12.92 -7.30 -3.69
N ASN A 40 13.66 -7.32 -4.80
CA ASN A 40 14.63 -6.26 -5.09
C ASN A 40 13.97 -4.88 -5.26
N LYS A 41 12.75 -4.84 -5.81
CA LYS A 41 11.97 -3.61 -5.88
C LYS A 41 11.62 -3.09 -4.49
N ILE A 42 11.13 -3.95 -3.59
CA ILE A 42 10.83 -3.60 -2.20
C ILE A 42 12.06 -3.06 -1.48
N ILE A 43 13.21 -3.72 -1.64
CA ILE A 43 14.48 -3.28 -1.04
C ILE A 43 14.91 -1.91 -1.58
N LYS A 44 14.76 -1.67 -2.89
CA LYS A 44 15.09 -0.39 -3.53
C LYS A 44 14.18 0.75 -3.09
N GLU A 45 12.89 0.45 -2.88
CA GLU A 45 11.86 1.41 -2.46
C GLU A 45 11.68 1.48 -0.93
N LYS A 46 12.67 0.99 -0.16
CA LYS A 46 12.61 0.90 1.32
C LYS A 46 12.12 2.17 1.99
N ASP A 47 12.72 3.32 1.66
CA ASP A 47 12.42 4.58 2.36
C ASP A 47 10.99 5.05 2.10
N LEU A 48 10.49 4.84 0.88
CA LEU A 48 9.10 5.14 0.53
C LEU A 48 8.13 4.24 1.31
N ILE A 49 8.43 2.94 1.37
CA ILE A 49 7.61 1.95 2.07
C ILE A 49 7.56 2.24 3.58
N LEU A 50 8.68 2.65 4.18
CA LEU A 50 8.74 3.03 5.60
C LEU A 50 7.92 4.28 5.88
N LYS A 51 8.09 5.32 5.05
CA LYS A 51 7.28 6.55 5.17
C LYS A 51 5.78 6.25 5.02
N GLU A 52 5.41 5.45 4.03
CA GLU A 52 4.03 5.01 3.84
C GLU A 52 3.50 4.23 5.06
N TYR A 53 4.32 3.40 5.70
CA TYR A 53 3.94 2.64 6.89
C TYR A 53 3.72 3.50 8.14
N GLU A 54 4.46 4.60 8.27
CA GLU A 54 4.28 5.58 9.35
C GLU A 54 3.03 6.44 9.12
N ASP A 55 2.83 6.91 7.89
CA ASP A 55 1.72 7.79 7.53
C ASP A 55 0.35 7.07 7.54
N PHE A 56 0.31 5.75 7.31
CA PHE A 56 -0.95 5.00 7.17
C PHE A 56 -1.44 4.27 8.43
N LYS A 57 -2.71 4.52 8.77
CA LYS A 57 -3.45 3.75 9.78
C LYS A 57 -3.98 2.40 9.28
N PHE A 58 -4.14 2.21 7.97
CA PHE A 58 -4.76 1.00 7.38
C PHE A 58 -3.73 0.04 6.77
N ARG A 59 -3.19 -0.87 7.59
CA ARG A 59 -2.08 -1.77 7.21
C ARG A 59 -2.51 -2.98 6.35
N GLY A 60 -3.80 -3.30 6.30
CA GLY A 60 -4.34 -4.50 5.63
C GLY A 60 -4.78 -4.32 4.18
N VAL A 61 -4.60 -3.14 3.58
CA VAL A 61 -5.09 -2.86 2.22
C VAL A 61 -4.18 -3.51 1.18
N LYS A 62 -4.80 -4.14 0.17
CA LYS A 62 -4.08 -4.74 -0.95
C LYS A 62 -3.34 -3.67 -1.76
N ARG A 63 -4.04 -2.74 -2.43
CA ARG A 63 -3.38 -1.69 -3.23
C ARG A 63 -3.70 -0.33 -2.68
N MET A 64 -2.66 0.49 -2.55
CA MET A 64 -2.82 1.92 -2.36
C MET A 64 -3.44 2.51 -3.62
N ARG A 65 -4.54 3.23 -3.45
CA ARG A 65 -5.01 4.19 -4.45
C ARG A 65 -4.59 5.56 -3.95
N HIS A 66 -3.55 6.10 -4.57
CA HIS A 66 -3.25 7.51 -4.41
C HIS A 66 -4.38 8.27 -5.10
N GLU A 67 -5.17 9.03 -4.33
CA GLU A 67 -6.19 9.88 -4.89
C GLU A 67 -5.51 10.98 -5.69
N LYS A 68 -5.75 11.00 -7.02
CA LYS A 68 -5.13 11.97 -7.93
C LYS A 68 -5.60 13.41 -7.66
N TYR A 69 -6.78 13.55 -7.06
CA TYR A 69 -7.45 14.81 -6.82
C TYR A 69 -8.02 14.87 -5.40
N VAL A 70 -7.16 14.73 -4.40
CA VAL A 70 -7.55 14.76 -2.97
C VAL A 70 -8.42 15.98 -2.68
N ASP A 71 -7.95 17.18 -3.06
CA ASP A 71 -8.66 18.44 -2.79
C ASP A 71 -10.06 18.49 -3.40
N ILE A 72 -10.21 17.97 -4.64
CA ILE A 72 -11.51 17.92 -5.32
C ILE A 72 -12.42 16.90 -4.64
N ASN A 73 -11.90 15.73 -4.29
CA ASN A 73 -12.66 14.69 -3.61
C ASN A 73 -13.16 15.16 -2.25
N GLU A 74 -12.31 15.84 -1.47
CA GLU A 74 -12.67 16.43 -0.18
C GLU A 74 -13.74 17.53 -0.35
N ALA A 75 -13.55 18.45 -1.30
CA ALA A 75 -14.53 19.50 -1.58
C ALA A 75 -15.89 18.93 -2.01
N VAL A 76 -15.89 17.91 -2.88
CA VAL A 76 -17.11 17.23 -3.33
C VAL A 76 -17.76 16.47 -2.17
N LEU A 77 -16.97 15.84 -1.30
CA LEU A 77 -17.48 15.12 -0.13
C LEU A 77 -18.16 16.07 0.87
N GLU A 78 -17.56 17.23 1.14
CA GLU A 78 -18.14 18.27 2.01
C GLU A 78 -19.42 18.87 1.41
N TRP A 79 -19.40 19.17 0.11
CA TRP A 79 -20.60 19.58 -0.61
C TRP A 79 -21.71 18.51 -0.51
N PHE A 80 -21.38 17.25 -0.76
CA PHE A 80 -22.34 16.14 -0.72
C PHE A 80 -22.96 15.98 0.67
N LYS A 81 -22.15 16.03 1.73
CA LYS A 81 -22.64 16.03 3.13
C LYS A 81 -23.61 17.17 3.38
N THR A 82 -23.29 18.37 2.90
CA THR A 82 -24.14 19.57 3.06
C THR A 82 -25.49 19.40 2.36
N VAL A 83 -25.50 18.87 1.14
CA VAL A 83 -26.74 18.65 0.37
C VAL A 83 -27.59 17.53 0.97
N ARG A 84 -26.96 16.44 1.41
CA ARG A 84 -27.63 15.34 2.11
C ARG A 84 -28.22 15.78 3.45
N ALA A 85 -27.55 16.66 4.20
CA ALA A 85 -28.09 17.25 5.42
C ALA A 85 -29.38 18.03 5.17
N LYS A 86 -29.51 18.64 3.98
CA LYS A 86 -30.75 19.29 3.51
C LYS A 86 -31.81 18.32 3.00
N LYS A 87 -31.60 17.00 3.17
CA LYS A 87 -32.47 15.90 2.71
C LYS A 87 -32.72 15.88 1.20
N ILE A 88 -31.84 16.51 0.42
CA ILE A 88 -31.92 16.47 -1.04
C ILE A 88 -31.23 15.19 -1.50
N PRO A 89 -31.92 14.31 -2.25
CA PRO A 89 -31.30 13.12 -2.80
C PRO A 89 -30.35 13.53 -3.93
N VAL A 90 -29.10 13.09 -3.82
CA VAL A 90 -28.03 13.28 -4.81
C VAL A 90 -27.41 11.92 -5.04
N SER A 91 -27.19 11.57 -6.31
CA SER A 91 -26.63 10.31 -6.80
C SER A 91 -25.21 10.51 -7.30
#